data_AF-A0A7C2BRG3-F1
#
_entry.id   AF-A0A7C2BRG3-F1
#
_cell.length_a   1.000
_cell.length_b   1.000
_cell.length_c   1.000
_cell.angle_alpha   90.00
_cell.angle_beta   90.00
_cell.angle_gamma   90.00
#
_symmetry.space_group_name_H-M   'P 1'
#
loop_
_entity.id
_entity.type
_entity.pdbx_description
1 polymer ?
#
loop_
_entity_poly.entity_id
_entity_poly.type
_entity_poly.pdbx_seq_one_letter_code
_entity_poly.pdbx_strand_id
1 'polypeptide(L)'
;MKSNKKSKFSVRRIVGRLSVLKVLAMLIAVVCFISAVAMTVTSQPGFCNSCHIMNSYYDSWKHSSHHEVSCLSCHLKPGFNSYMKGKINGLSQAVDCMVGRIGTAAHATVADESCLRSACHNIELLEAKAVKFGEVKFTHKGHIGNTIDGITISCGTCHNHVGGQDHFEVNKGVCFTCHFLDDKKTEEVIVESECQDCHEVPDKVIEQGMVKINHAEFVSYEASCNDSCHKKQVEAQSNVAETICLNCHPFTMGHDEEDENIELLHEHHTTGEKVECFACHGDISHGPTRFDSVSAMIDCKDCHSDTHNIQQTIYTAEEGHPKSGDSDKILSPMFLTHVQCTGCHIEKTAIRSGALESLGTVAKSVPRACDNCHEPGTGEKYIPFWQKKIKGMFAQTSKRLDKFEQLASIGGLEQDEKTVKKSIEQVRAILRSVEADGSWGVHNLKYTEEMLLRANKIISQIK
;
A
#
# COMPACT_ATOMS: atom_id res chain seq x y z
N MET A 1 41.72 7.67 -104.15
CA MET A 1 40.68 6.90 -103.42
C MET A 1 41.32 6.05 -102.33
N LYS A 2 41.16 6.41 -101.05
CA LYS A 2 41.02 5.45 -99.93
C LYS A 2 40.57 6.20 -98.67
N SER A 3 39.66 5.55 -97.96
CA SER A 3 38.55 6.12 -97.21
C SER A 3 38.86 6.43 -95.74
N ASN A 4 38.17 7.46 -95.25
CA ASN A 4 38.09 7.98 -93.90
C ASN A 4 37.41 6.97 -92.95
N LYS A 5 38.16 6.43 -91.96
CA LYS A 5 37.61 5.45 -90.99
C LYS A 5 38.31 5.49 -89.62
N LYS A 6 38.45 6.66 -88.98
CA LYS A 6 38.91 6.77 -87.58
C LYS A 6 38.18 7.88 -86.83
N SER A 7 36.98 7.60 -86.31
CA SER A 7 36.28 8.49 -85.36
C SER A 7 35.17 7.79 -84.57
N LYS A 8 34.54 6.72 -85.10
CA LYS A 8 33.39 6.05 -84.44
C LYS A 8 33.72 5.21 -83.18
N PHE A 9 34.99 4.94 -82.86
CA PHE A 9 35.35 4.01 -81.78
C PHE A 9 35.47 4.67 -80.38
N SER A 10 35.74 5.97 -80.31
CA SER A 10 35.89 6.71 -79.04
C SER A 10 34.54 7.06 -78.40
N VAL A 11 33.57 7.51 -79.19
CA VAL A 11 32.23 7.90 -78.72
C VAL A 11 31.44 6.71 -78.14
N ARG A 12 31.57 5.51 -78.73
CA ARG A 12 30.90 4.29 -78.25
C ARG A 12 31.33 3.85 -76.85
N ARG A 13 32.61 4.06 -76.48
CA ARG A 13 33.13 3.74 -75.14
C ARG A 13 32.66 4.72 -74.07
N ILE A 14 32.50 6.00 -74.42
CA ILE A 14 32.02 7.04 -73.51
C ILE A 14 30.50 6.91 -73.29
N VAL A 15 29.73 6.69 -74.37
CA VAL A 15 28.27 6.43 -74.30
C VAL A 15 27.98 5.13 -73.54
N GLY A 16 28.78 4.08 -73.75
CA GLY A 16 28.70 2.80 -73.01
C GLY A 16 29.00 2.95 -71.51
N ARG A 17 29.97 3.78 -71.12
CA ARG A 17 30.27 4.10 -69.71
C ARG A 17 29.17 4.94 -69.06
N LEU A 18 28.60 5.92 -69.76
CA LEU A 18 27.44 6.68 -69.26
C LEU A 18 26.19 5.80 -69.12
N SER A 19 25.96 4.84 -70.02
CA SER A 19 24.84 3.89 -69.87
C SER A 19 25.04 2.92 -68.69
N VAL A 20 26.27 2.45 -68.44
CA VAL A 20 26.56 1.61 -67.27
C VAL A 20 26.43 2.40 -65.97
N LEU A 21 26.90 3.66 -65.90
CA LEU A 21 26.69 4.52 -64.74
C LEU A 21 25.20 4.82 -64.48
N LYS A 22 24.40 5.04 -65.53
CA LYS A 22 22.95 5.26 -65.40
C LYS A 22 22.23 4.00 -64.90
N VAL A 23 22.61 2.82 -65.38
CA VAL A 23 22.07 1.54 -64.89
C VAL A 23 22.48 1.29 -63.44
N LEU A 24 23.74 1.56 -63.07
CA LEU A 24 24.20 1.43 -61.69
C LEU A 24 23.49 2.42 -60.76
N ALA A 25 23.33 3.68 -61.17
CA ALA A 25 22.59 4.69 -60.40
C ALA A 25 21.12 4.31 -60.24
N MET A 26 20.48 3.76 -61.28
CA MET A 26 19.11 3.24 -61.19
C MET A 26 19.02 2.06 -60.23
N LEU A 27 19.96 1.10 -60.29
CA LEU A 27 20.00 -0.02 -59.36
C LEU A 27 20.19 0.44 -57.91
N ILE A 28 21.09 1.39 -57.66
CA ILE A 28 21.28 1.98 -56.34
C ILE A 28 19.99 2.66 -55.88
N ALA A 29 19.34 3.45 -56.74
CA ALA A 29 18.09 4.12 -56.40
C ALA A 29 16.97 3.11 -56.06
N VAL A 30 16.86 2.02 -56.82
CA VAL A 30 15.91 0.93 -56.56
C VAL A 30 16.21 0.25 -55.23
N VAL A 31 17.48 -0.08 -54.96
CA VAL A 31 17.90 -0.68 -53.69
C VAL A 31 17.60 0.27 -52.52
N CYS A 32 17.96 1.55 -52.62
CA CYS A 32 17.65 2.55 -51.60
C CYS A 32 16.14 2.68 -51.37
N PHE A 33 15.33 2.64 -52.43
CA PHE A 33 13.89 2.69 -52.32
C PHE A 33 13.33 1.45 -51.61
N ILE A 34 13.77 0.25 -52.00
CA ILE A 34 13.36 -1.00 -51.37
C ILE A 34 13.78 -1.01 -49.89
N SER A 35 15.01 -0.59 -49.59
CA SER A 35 15.50 -0.48 -48.21
C SER A 35 14.66 0.49 -47.40
N ALA A 36 14.30 1.66 -47.93
CA ALA A 36 13.44 2.62 -47.23
C ALA A 36 12.05 2.04 -46.92
N VAL A 37 11.42 1.37 -47.90
CA VAL A 37 10.12 0.69 -47.70
C VAL A 37 10.24 -0.41 -46.65
N ALA A 38 11.28 -1.24 -46.72
CA ALA A 38 11.52 -2.30 -45.74
C ALA A 38 11.73 -1.73 -44.32
N MET A 39 12.44 -0.61 -44.19
CA MET A 39 12.64 0.07 -42.91
C MET A 39 11.31 0.59 -42.34
N THR A 40 10.41 1.12 -43.17
CA THR A 40 9.09 1.58 -42.73
C THR A 40 8.21 0.41 -42.29
N VAL A 41 8.14 -0.67 -43.08
CA VAL A 41 7.31 -1.84 -42.77
C VAL A 41 7.78 -2.53 -41.49
N THR A 42 9.10 -2.73 -41.33
CA THR A 42 9.69 -3.35 -40.13
C THR A 42 9.61 -2.47 -38.89
N SER A 43 9.08 -1.25 -38.99
CA SER A 43 8.84 -0.33 -37.87
C SER A 43 7.39 -0.30 -37.39
N GLN A 44 6.51 -1.03 -38.07
CA GLN A 44 5.10 -1.09 -37.70
C GLN A 44 4.87 -2.11 -36.59
N PRO A 45 3.98 -1.82 -35.62
CA PRO A 45 3.62 -2.76 -34.56
C PRO A 45 3.22 -4.15 -35.08
N GLY A 46 2.52 -4.21 -36.22
CA GLY A 46 2.12 -5.48 -36.85
C GLY A 46 3.30 -6.35 -37.31
N PHE A 47 4.44 -5.75 -37.68
CA PHE A 47 5.66 -6.51 -37.96
C PHE A 47 6.24 -7.10 -36.67
N CYS A 48 6.24 -6.33 -35.58
CA CYS A 48 6.67 -6.84 -34.27
C CYS A 48 5.83 -8.04 -33.84
N ASN A 49 4.51 -8.02 -34.07
CA ASN A 49 3.61 -9.16 -33.81
C ASN A 49 3.86 -10.40 -34.68
N SER A 50 4.74 -10.33 -35.69
CA SER A 50 5.17 -11.53 -36.42
C SER A 50 6.22 -12.33 -35.64
N CYS A 51 6.85 -11.73 -34.64
CA CYS A 51 7.80 -12.37 -33.75
C CYS A 51 7.08 -12.93 -32.52
N HIS A 52 7.15 -14.25 -32.29
CA HIS A 52 6.41 -14.90 -31.21
C HIS A 52 6.69 -14.31 -29.81
N ILE A 53 7.92 -13.86 -29.55
CA ILE A 53 8.33 -13.24 -28.28
C ILE A 53 7.63 -11.89 -28.03
N MET A 54 7.13 -11.25 -29.09
CA MET A 54 6.46 -9.95 -29.02
C MET A 54 4.94 -10.04 -28.97
N ASN A 55 4.35 -11.21 -29.17
CA ASN A 55 2.89 -11.34 -29.27
C ASN A 55 2.17 -10.84 -28.01
N SER A 56 2.63 -11.23 -26.82
CA SER A 56 2.06 -10.79 -25.54
C SER A 56 2.18 -9.28 -25.32
N TYR A 57 3.32 -8.70 -25.70
CA TYR A 57 3.56 -7.26 -25.62
C TYR A 57 2.71 -6.48 -26.64
N TYR A 58 2.52 -7.03 -27.83
CA TYR A 58 1.65 -6.44 -28.84
C TYR A 58 0.17 -6.49 -28.41
N ASP A 59 -0.26 -7.61 -27.84
CA ASP A 59 -1.63 -7.75 -27.35
C ASP A 59 -1.90 -6.82 -26.16
N SER A 60 -0.96 -6.66 -25.24
CA SER A 60 -1.10 -5.66 -24.17
C SER A 60 -1.02 -4.22 -24.66
N TRP A 61 -0.25 -3.95 -25.73
CA TRP A 61 -0.17 -2.63 -26.34
C TRP A 61 -1.50 -2.19 -26.95
N LYS A 62 -2.25 -3.11 -27.56
CA LYS A 62 -3.59 -2.83 -28.12
C LYS A 62 -4.59 -2.33 -27.09
N HIS A 63 -4.47 -2.76 -25.83
CA HIS A 63 -5.38 -2.36 -24.76
C HIS A 63 -4.93 -1.05 -24.08
N SER A 64 -3.64 -0.71 -24.22
CA SER A 64 -3.05 0.46 -23.57
C SER A 64 -3.54 1.80 -24.13
N SER A 65 -3.37 2.86 -23.33
CA SER A 65 -3.65 4.25 -23.74
C SER A 65 -2.80 4.73 -24.93
N HIS A 66 -1.72 4.01 -25.26
CA HIS A 66 -0.79 4.32 -26.35
C HIS A 66 -0.92 3.38 -27.56
N HIS A 67 -2.05 2.67 -27.72
CA HIS A 67 -2.27 1.72 -28.81
C HIS A 67 -2.25 2.33 -30.23
N GLU A 68 -2.24 3.66 -30.37
CA GLU A 68 -2.05 4.34 -31.66
C GLU A 68 -0.60 4.77 -31.92
N VAL A 69 0.29 4.63 -30.91
CA VAL A 69 1.71 4.99 -31.00
C VAL A 69 2.53 3.76 -31.37
N SER A 70 3.38 3.88 -32.40
CA SER A 70 4.29 2.78 -32.78
C SER A 70 5.25 2.43 -31.65
N CYS A 71 5.48 1.13 -31.41
CA CYS A 71 6.40 0.60 -30.41
C CYS A 71 7.78 1.28 -30.45
N LEU A 72 8.29 1.55 -31.66
CA LEU A 72 9.62 2.16 -31.84
C LEU A 72 9.67 3.64 -31.43
N SER A 73 8.52 4.32 -31.33
CA SER A 73 8.49 5.72 -30.88
C SER A 73 8.85 5.84 -29.40
N CYS A 74 8.51 4.82 -28.60
CA CYS A 74 8.86 4.73 -27.19
C CYS A 74 10.22 4.05 -27.00
N HIS A 75 10.43 2.87 -27.61
CA HIS A 75 11.61 2.04 -27.36
C HIS A 75 12.90 2.49 -28.05
N LEU A 76 12.84 3.40 -29.03
CA LEU A 76 14.02 4.01 -29.62
C LEU A 76 14.08 5.48 -29.25
N LYS A 77 15.24 5.96 -28.77
CA LYS A 77 15.44 7.39 -28.57
C LYS A 77 15.22 8.18 -29.87
N PRO A 78 14.74 9.43 -29.81
CA PRO A 78 14.64 10.28 -30.98
C PRO A 78 15.99 10.42 -31.72
N GLY A 79 15.92 10.61 -33.04
CA GLY A 79 17.09 10.88 -33.88
C GLY A 79 17.51 9.72 -34.79
N PHE A 80 18.16 10.07 -35.90
CA PHE A 80 18.52 9.12 -36.96
C PHE A 80 19.50 8.04 -36.49
N ASN A 81 20.51 8.43 -35.70
CA ASN A 81 21.53 7.49 -35.21
C ASN A 81 20.93 6.42 -34.29
N SER A 82 20.04 6.82 -33.37
CA SER A 82 19.32 5.92 -32.47
C SER A 82 18.42 4.97 -33.25
N TYR A 83 17.72 5.47 -34.26
CA TYR A 83 16.89 4.65 -35.14
C TYR A 83 17.71 3.60 -35.90
N MET A 84 18.84 3.99 -36.48
CA MET A 84 19.74 3.05 -37.19
C MET A 84 20.35 2.01 -36.25
N LYS A 85 20.81 2.41 -35.05
CA LYS A 85 21.30 1.48 -34.02
C LYS A 85 20.21 0.49 -33.61
N GLY A 86 18.99 0.97 -33.37
CA GLY A 86 17.85 0.12 -33.05
C GLY A 86 17.55 -0.93 -34.12
N LYS A 87 17.66 -0.56 -35.41
CA LYS A 87 17.48 -1.50 -36.52
C LYS A 87 18.59 -2.55 -36.60
N ILE A 88 19.84 -2.17 -36.36
CA ILE A 88 20.98 -3.11 -36.31
C ILE A 88 20.81 -4.08 -35.12
N ASN A 89 20.44 -3.56 -33.95
CA ASN A 89 20.20 -4.38 -32.76
C ASN A 89 19.01 -5.33 -32.95
N GLY A 90 17.91 -4.87 -33.54
CA GLY A 90 16.76 -5.72 -33.86
C GLY A 90 17.10 -6.83 -34.85
N LEU A 91 18.00 -6.58 -35.81
CA LEU A 91 18.52 -7.62 -36.70
C LEU A 91 19.37 -8.64 -35.93
N SER A 92 20.22 -8.20 -35.01
CA SER A 92 20.99 -9.10 -34.12
C SER A 92 20.06 -10.00 -33.31
N GLN A 93 19.04 -9.42 -32.68
CA GLN A 93 18.06 -10.17 -31.89
C GLN A 93 17.29 -11.18 -32.74
N ALA A 94 16.95 -10.84 -33.99
CA ALA A 94 16.32 -11.78 -34.91
C ALA A 94 17.25 -12.97 -35.23
N VAL A 95 18.55 -12.72 -35.41
CA VAL A 95 19.55 -13.79 -35.59
C VAL A 95 19.66 -14.64 -34.33
N ASP A 96 19.79 -14.03 -33.15
CA ASP A 96 19.86 -14.73 -31.86
C ASP A 96 18.61 -15.60 -31.63
N CYS A 97 17.43 -15.11 -32.04
CA CYS A 97 16.19 -15.87 -32.03
C CYS A 97 16.22 -17.09 -32.97
N MET A 98 16.76 -16.95 -34.17
CA MET A 98 16.89 -18.05 -35.12
C MET A 98 17.86 -19.13 -34.65
N VAL A 99 18.92 -18.75 -33.93
CA VAL A 99 19.93 -19.69 -33.41
C VAL A 99 19.67 -20.16 -31.98
N GLY A 100 18.55 -19.78 -31.38
CA GLY A 100 18.13 -20.22 -30.04
C GLY A 100 18.94 -19.64 -28.88
N ARG A 101 19.52 -18.43 -29.06
CA ARG A 101 20.36 -17.73 -28.07
C ARG A 101 19.60 -16.64 -27.30
N ILE A 102 18.30 -16.83 -27.05
CA ILE A 102 17.48 -15.81 -26.35
C ILE A 102 17.31 -16.19 -24.88
N GLY A 103 17.43 -15.20 -24.00
CA GLY A 103 16.96 -15.28 -22.61
C GLY A 103 15.43 -15.28 -22.52
N THR A 104 14.91 -15.46 -21.31
CA THR A 104 13.49 -15.73 -21.04
C THR A 104 12.60 -14.48 -20.96
N ALA A 105 13.15 -13.27 -20.93
CA ALA A 105 12.38 -12.03 -20.88
C ALA A 105 13.09 -10.88 -21.61
N ALA A 106 12.35 -10.16 -22.46
CA ALA A 106 12.85 -8.94 -23.09
C ALA A 106 12.64 -7.76 -22.12
N HIS A 107 13.74 -7.20 -21.61
CA HIS A 107 13.72 -5.96 -20.84
C HIS A 107 14.11 -4.80 -21.76
N ALA A 108 13.32 -3.73 -21.75
CA ALA A 108 13.60 -2.55 -22.54
C ALA A 108 13.37 -1.30 -21.70
N THR A 109 14.38 -0.46 -21.62
CA THR A 109 14.28 0.85 -20.95
C THR A 109 13.73 1.88 -21.93
N VAL A 110 12.67 2.58 -21.55
CA VAL A 110 12.14 3.74 -22.29
C VAL A 110 12.76 4.98 -21.68
N ALA A 111 13.48 5.73 -22.50
CA ALA A 111 14.13 6.95 -22.05
C ALA A 111 13.17 8.15 -22.13
N ASP A 112 13.34 9.12 -21.24
CA ASP A 112 12.45 10.28 -21.13
C ASP A 112 12.37 11.10 -22.42
N GLU A 113 13.45 11.15 -23.21
CA GLU A 113 13.45 11.86 -24.49
C GLU A 113 12.46 11.25 -25.50
N SER A 114 12.13 9.95 -25.36
CA SER A 114 11.09 9.30 -26.15
C SER A 114 9.69 9.78 -25.77
N CYS A 115 9.44 10.02 -24.49
CA CYS A 115 8.17 10.54 -23.96
C CYS A 115 8.01 12.04 -24.27
N LEU A 116 9.10 12.79 -24.17
CA LEU A 116 9.16 14.25 -24.33
C LEU A 116 9.38 14.71 -25.78
N ARG A 117 9.06 13.86 -26.75
CA ARG A 117 9.06 14.25 -28.17
C ARG A 117 8.05 15.38 -28.39
N SER A 118 8.34 16.25 -29.37
CA SER A 118 7.47 17.39 -29.70
C SER A 118 6.02 17.03 -30.05
N ALA A 119 5.77 15.78 -30.48
CA ALA A 119 4.44 15.27 -30.82
C ALA A 119 3.76 14.50 -29.66
N CYS A 120 4.41 14.39 -28.51
CA CYS A 120 3.97 13.60 -27.36
C CYS A 120 3.77 14.51 -26.14
N HIS A 121 4.61 14.39 -25.10
CA HIS A 121 4.44 15.14 -23.86
C HIS A 121 5.37 16.36 -23.78
N ASN A 122 4.88 17.43 -23.14
CA ASN A 122 5.67 18.61 -22.80
C ASN A 122 5.82 18.67 -21.28
N ILE A 123 7.08 18.73 -20.81
CA ILE A 123 7.39 18.66 -19.38
C ILE A 123 6.82 19.84 -18.59
N GLU A 124 6.87 21.06 -19.14
CA GLU A 124 6.37 22.27 -18.47
C GLU A 124 4.85 22.18 -18.24
N LEU A 125 4.11 21.62 -19.21
CA LEU A 125 2.66 21.39 -19.06
C LEU A 125 2.35 20.30 -18.03
N LEU A 126 3.19 19.26 -17.93
CA LEU A 126 3.02 18.17 -16.97
C LEU A 126 3.32 18.62 -15.53
N GLU A 127 4.34 19.44 -15.34
CA GLU A 127 4.72 19.99 -14.03
C GLU A 127 3.77 21.08 -13.54
N ALA A 128 3.16 21.83 -14.45
CA ALA A 128 2.20 22.89 -14.10
C ALA A 128 0.84 22.35 -13.63
N LYS A 129 0.53 21.07 -13.90
CA LYS A 129 -0.79 20.50 -13.68
C LYS A 129 -0.78 19.41 -12.61
N ALA A 130 -1.52 19.63 -11.54
CA ALA A 130 -1.89 18.56 -10.62
C ALA A 130 -2.89 17.62 -11.30
N VAL A 131 -2.69 16.31 -11.14
CA VAL A 131 -3.55 15.26 -11.67
C VAL A 131 -4.18 14.50 -10.51
N LYS A 132 -5.42 14.07 -10.70
CA LYS A 132 -6.11 13.18 -9.77
C LYS A 132 -6.00 11.76 -10.31
N PHE A 133 -5.24 10.93 -9.63
CA PHE A 133 -5.03 9.52 -9.95
C PHE A 133 -5.81 8.66 -8.96
N GLY A 134 -7.04 8.30 -9.35
CA GLY A 134 -7.99 7.69 -8.42
C GLY A 134 -8.34 8.64 -7.28
N GLU A 135 -8.01 8.26 -6.05
CA GLU A 135 -8.20 9.09 -4.84
C GLU A 135 -6.93 9.89 -4.46
N VAL A 136 -5.84 9.71 -5.20
CA VAL A 136 -4.56 10.37 -4.92
C VAL A 136 -4.44 11.64 -5.77
N LYS A 137 -4.10 12.76 -5.14
CA LYS A 137 -3.62 13.96 -5.84
C LYS A 137 -2.12 13.81 -6.10
N PHE A 138 -1.70 14.05 -7.33
CA PHE A 138 -0.31 13.88 -7.75
C PHE A 138 0.15 15.05 -8.61
N THR A 139 1.44 15.36 -8.54
CA THR A 139 2.10 16.39 -9.34
C THR A 139 3.47 15.88 -9.81
N HIS A 140 3.75 16.02 -11.10
CA HIS A 140 5.08 15.69 -11.65
C HIS A 140 6.18 16.60 -11.12
N LYS A 141 5.82 17.85 -10.77
CA LYS A 141 6.73 18.80 -10.14
C LYS A 141 7.14 18.26 -8.78
N GLY A 142 8.45 18.17 -8.54
CA GLY A 142 9.02 17.59 -7.33
C GLY A 142 9.26 16.07 -7.42
N HIS A 143 8.89 15.42 -8.52
CA HIS A 143 9.21 14.02 -8.78
C HIS A 143 10.23 13.89 -9.92
N ILE A 144 9.86 14.28 -11.14
CA ILE A 144 10.72 14.08 -12.32
C ILE A 144 12.04 14.85 -12.16
N GLY A 145 13.17 14.17 -12.40
CA GLY A 145 14.51 14.76 -12.36
C GLY A 145 15.14 14.86 -10.97
N ASN A 146 14.39 14.51 -9.90
CA ASN A 146 14.95 14.38 -8.57
C ASN A 146 15.59 12.99 -8.38
N THR A 147 16.60 12.94 -7.52
CA THR A 147 17.26 11.68 -7.12
C THR A 147 16.93 11.41 -5.66
N ILE A 148 16.42 10.21 -5.38
CA ILE A 148 16.08 9.73 -4.03
C ILE A 148 16.81 8.41 -3.83
N ASP A 149 17.67 8.32 -2.82
CA ASP A 149 18.40 7.09 -2.47
C ASP A 149 19.12 6.42 -3.67
N GLY A 150 19.84 7.23 -4.47
CA GLY A 150 20.51 6.79 -5.70
C GLY A 150 19.61 6.57 -6.93
N ILE A 151 18.28 6.65 -6.78
CA ILE A 151 17.32 6.47 -7.88
C ILE A 151 16.99 7.81 -8.51
N THR A 152 17.35 8.00 -9.78
CA THR A 152 16.90 9.17 -10.55
C THR A 152 15.50 8.93 -11.09
N ILE A 153 14.54 9.76 -10.68
CA ILE A 153 13.13 9.63 -11.07
C ILE A 153 12.96 10.07 -12.53
N SER A 154 12.55 9.11 -13.36
CA SER A 154 12.26 9.27 -14.79
C SER A 154 10.79 8.96 -15.07
N CYS A 155 10.33 9.22 -16.30
CA CYS A 155 8.98 8.83 -16.74
C CYS A 155 8.77 7.33 -16.58
N GLY A 156 9.78 6.53 -16.96
CA GLY A 156 9.76 5.08 -16.89
C GLY A 156 9.80 4.51 -15.47
N THR A 157 10.15 5.32 -14.46
CA THR A 157 10.16 4.90 -13.06
C THR A 157 8.74 4.59 -12.59
N CYS A 158 7.78 5.48 -12.85
CA CYS A 158 6.39 5.29 -12.47
C CYS A 158 5.54 4.70 -13.60
N HIS A 159 5.79 5.12 -14.85
CA HIS A 159 5.07 4.60 -16.00
C HIS A 159 5.80 3.39 -16.57
N ASN A 160 5.41 2.20 -16.13
CA ASN A 160 6.04 0.94 -16.53
C ASN A 160 4.99 -0.16 -16.72
N HIS A 161 5.44 -1.29 -17.25
CA HIS A 161 4.56 -2.45 -17.36
C HIS A 161 4.45 -3.12 -15.99
N VAL A 162 3.29 -2.94 -15.37
CA VAL A 162 2.87 -3.72 -14.21
C VAL A 162 2.02 -4.86 -14.76
N GLY A 163 2.23 -6.09 -14.28
CA GLY A 163 1.54 -7.26 -14.85
C GLY A 163 0.03 -7.04 -15.00
N GLY A 164 -0.54 -7.46 -16.12
CA GLY A 164 -1.93 -7.12 -16.46
C GLY A 164 -2.20 -7.15 -17.95
N GLN A 165 -3.25 -6.45 -18.38
CA GLN A 165 -3.62 -6.35 -19.80
C GLN A 165 -2.99 -5.15 -20.51
N ASP A 166 -2.45 -4.18 -19.78
CA ASP A 166 -1.89 -2.96 -20.34
C ASP A 166 -0.36 -3.05 -20.48
N HIS A 167 0.15 -2.66 -21.63
CA HIS A 167 1.59 -2.65 -21.88
C HIS A 167 2.32 -1.56 -21.09
N PHE A 168 1.62 -0.49 -20.76
CA PHE A 168 2.18 0.70 -20.13
C PHE A 168 1.13 1.41 -19.30
N GLU A 169 1.35 1.44 -17.99
CA GLU A 169 0.46 2.09 -17.04
C GLU A 169 1.25 2.71 -15.88
N VAL A 170 0.57 3.38 -14.96
CA VAL A 170 1.21 3.94 -13.76
C VAL A 170 1.25 2.87 -12.67
N ASN A 171 2.45 2.51 -12.24
CA ASN A 171 2.64 1.57 -11.15
C ASN A 171 2.44 2.24 -9.79
N LYS A 172 1.34 1.90 -9.12
CA LYS A 172 0.99 2.46 -7.80
C LYS A 172 1.96 2.06 -6.70
N GLY A 173 2.54 0.86 -6.79
CA GLY A 173 3.46 0.36 -5.78
C GLY A 173 4.70 1.24 -5.63
N VAL A 174 5.14 1.89 -6.73
CA VAL A 174 6.33 2.76 -6.72
C VAL A 174 6.15 3.94 -5.77
N CYS A 175 4.93 4.48 -5.67
CA CYS A 175 4.62 5.54 -4.71
C CYS A 175 4.91 5.08 -3.28
N PHE A 176 4.45 3.87 -2.93
CA PHE A 176 4.61 3.31 -1.59
C PHE A 176 6.06 2.93 -1.29
N THR A 177 6.81 2.47 -2.30
CA THR A 177 8.24 2.17 -2.14
C THR A 177 9.07 3.38 -1.80
N CYS A 178 8.75 4.56 -2.34
CA CYS A 178 9.50 5.77 -2.01
C CYS A 178 8.97 6.47 -0.74
N HIS A 179 7.65 6.50 -0.54
CA HIS A 179 7.04 7.31 0.52
C HIS A 179 6.80 6.58 1.85
N PHE A 180 6.87 5.24 1.88
CA PHE A 180 6.62 4.44 3.09
C PHE A 180 7.77 3.50 3.48
N LEU A 181 8.92 3.61 2.83
CA LEU A 181 10.08 2.78 3.11
C LEU A 181 11.05 3.53 4.00
N ASP A 182 11.40 2.91 5.13
CA ASP A 182 12.33 3.47 6.12
C ASP A 182 13.77 3.09 5.79
N ASP A 183 14.70 4.00 6.09
CA ASP A 183 16.13 3.70 6.07
C ASP A 183 16.44 2.68 7.18
N LYS A 184 17.03 1.55 6.80
CA LYS A 184 17.35 0.44 7.71
C LYS A 184 18.41 0.77 8.77
N LYS A 185 19.22 1.81 8.56
CA LYS A 185 20.33 2.21 9.45
C LYS A 185 19.90 3.28 10.44
N THR A 186 19.00 4.18 10.06
CA THR A 186 18.56 5.30 10.91
C THR A 186 17.15 5.15 11.47
N GLU A 187 16.35 4.21 10.94
CA GLU A 187 14.90 4.11 11.20
C GLU A 187 14.15 5.42 10.81
N GLU A 188 14.77 6.28 9.99
CA GLU A 188 14.15 7.50 9.48
C GLU A 188 13.49 7.23 8.13
N VAL A 189 12.35 7.87 7.89
CA VAL A 189 11.62 7.75 6.62
C VAL A 189 12.43 8.42 5.52
N ILE A 190 12.67 7.71 4.40
CA ILE A 190 13.49 8.23 3.28
C ILE A 190 12.85 9.49 2.67
N VAL A 191 11.51 9.51 2.62
CA VAL A 191 10.72 10.66 2.17
C VAL A 191 9.61 10.92 3.17
N GLU A 192 9.73 12.01 3.94
CA GLU A 192 8.65 12.46 4.81
C GLU A 192 7.38 12.73 3.98
N SER A 193 6.31 12.01 4.29
CA SER A 193 5.02 12.17 3.63
C SER A 193 3.88 12.01 4.61
N GLU A 194 2.93 12.94 4.55
CA GLU A 194 1.70 12.87 5.31
C GLU A 194 0.56 12.28 4.45
N CYS A 195 -0.45 11.71 5.11
CA CYS A 195 -1.60 11.15 4.40
C CYS A 195 -2.27 12.20 3.48
N GLN A 196 -2.27 13.46 3.90
CA GLN A 196 -2.88 14.58 3.16
C GLN A 196 -2.04 15.07 1.98
N ASP A 197 -0.78 14.65 1.85
CA ASP A 197 0.02 14.97 0.66
C ASP A 197 -0.50 14.23 -0.56
N CYS A 198 -1.03 13.02 -0.34
CA CYS A 198 -1.62 12.17 -1.37
C CYS A 198 -3.16 12.22 -1.35
N HIS A 199 -3.81 12.28 -0.19
CA HIS A 199 -5.26 12.19 -0.07
C HIS A 199 -5.94 13.54 0.14
N GLU A 200 -7.15 13.67 -0.40
CA GLU A 200 -8.08 14.73 -0.02
C GLU A 200 -8.87 14.28 1.20
N VAL A 201 -8.94 15.14 2.23
CA VAL A 201 -9.76 14.87 3.42
C VAL A 201 -11.23 14.88 3.01
N PRO A 202 -12.02 13.85 3.38
CA PRO A 202 -13.44 13.82 3.08
C PRO A 202 -14.17 15.06 3.64
N ASP A 203 -14.89 15.76 2.77
CA ASP A 203 -15.67 16.96 3.09
C ASP A 203 -17.04 16.63 3.71
N LYS A 204 -17.54 15.41 3.48
CA LYS A 204 -18.82 14.94 3.96
C LYS A 204 -18.71 14.30 5.33
N VAL A 205 -19.72 14.55 6.15
CA VAL A 205 -19.95 13.81 7.40
C VAL A 205 -20.26 12.36 7.04
N ILE A 206 -19.42 11.45 7.53
CA ILE A 206 -19.59 10.00 7.33
C ILE A 206 -20.41 9.45 8.50
N GLU A 207 -21.44 8.67 8.19
CA GLU A 207 -22.25 8.01 9.20
C GLU A 207 -21.79 6.54 9.35
N GLN A 208 -21.28 6.18 10.54
CA GLN A 208 -20.96 4.80 10.92
C GLN A 208 -21.85 4.37 12.08
N GLY A 209 -22.93 3.65 11.76
CA GLY A 209 -23.94 3.25 12.73
C GLY A 209 -24.62 4.47 13.36
N MET A 210 -24.41 4.68 14.66
CA MET A 210 -24.96 5.85 15.39
C MET A 210 -23.98 7.03 15.47
N VAL A 211 -22.76 6.88 14.93
CA VAL A 211 -21.71 7.90 15.03
C VAL A 211 -21.63 8.70 13.74
N LYS A 212 -21.56 10.03 13.88
CA LYS A 212 -21.32 10.97 12.80
C LYS A 212 -19.88 11.44 12.88
N ILE A 213 -19.11 11.21 11.83
CA ILE A 213 -17.68 11.51 11.76
C ILE A 213 -17.49 12.68 10.80
N ASN A 214 -17.10 13.84 11.33
CA ASN A 214 -16.75 15.01 10.54
C ASN A 214 -15.23 15.19 10.52
N HIS A 215 -14.57 14.78 9.43
CA HIS A 215 -13.11 14.82 9.33
C HIS A 215 -12.53 16.22 9.49
N ALA A 216 -13.25 17.26 9.06
CA ALA A 216 -12.79 18.65 9.20
C ALA A 216 -12.59 19.06 10.67
N GLU A 217 -13.38 18.50 11.59
CA GLU A 217 -13.24 18.74 13.03
C GLU A 217 -11.97 18.08 13.58
N PHE A 218 -11.73 16.82 13.22
CA PHE A 218 -10.52 16.09 13.66
C PHE A 218 -9.23 16.70 13.11
N VAL A 219 -9.24 17.15 11.85
CA VAL A 219 -8.10 17.86 11.25
C VAL A 219 -7.88 19.21 11.93
N SER A 220 -8.94 19.90 12.37
CA SER A 220 -8.81 21.21 13.04
C SER A 220 -8.07 21.15 14.38
N TYR A 221 -8.00 19.97 15.01
CA TYR A 221 -7.26 19.73 16.25
C TYR A 221 -6.01 18.87 16.02
N GLU A 222 -5.54 18.75 14.78
CA GLU A 222 -4.31 18.03 14.41
C GLU A 222 -4.31 16.54 14.82
N ALA A 223 -5.49 15.90 14.79
CA ALA A 223 -5.58 14.46 15.07
C ALA A 223 -4.81 13.64 14.02
N SER A 224 -3.91 12.76 14.49
CA SER A 224 -3.11 11.88 13.61
C SER A 224 -4.01 10.94 12.81
N CYS A 225 -3.84 10.92 11.49
CA CYS A 225 -4.62 10.03 10.63
C CYS A 225 -4.34 8.55 10.97
N ASN A 226 -3.05 8.19 11.11
CA ASN A 226 -2.59 6.82 11.29
C ASN A 226 -2.78 6.33 12.74
N ASP A 227 -2.48 7.18 13.74
CA ASP A 227 -2.51 6.74 15.14
C ASP A 227 -3.93 6.71 15.71
N SER A 228 -4.84 7.51 15.15
CA SER A 228 -6.19 7.68 15.68
C SER A 228 -7.22 6.74 15.04
N CYS A 229 -7.30 6.70 13.70
CA CYS A 229 -8.39 5.98 13.01
C CYS A 229 -7.93 5.07 11.86
N HIS A 230 -6.94 5.50 11.06
CA HIS A 230 -6.44 4.78 9.90
C HIS A 230 -5.19 3.95 10.22
N LYS A 231 -5.25 3.21 11.33
CA LYS A 231 -4.11 2.40 11.80
C LYS A 231 -3.87 1.17 10.93
N LYS A 232 -2.60 0.81 10.71
CA LYS A 232 -2.16 -0.36 9.90
C LYS A 232 -2.66 -0.33 8.45
N GLN A 233 -2.82 0.87 7.86
CA GLN A 233 -3.11 1.01 6.43
C GLN A 233 -1.86 0.83 5.55
N VAL A 234 -0.69 0.69 6.16
CA VAL A 234 0.60 0.48 5.50
C VAL A 234 1.28 -0.71 6.15
N GLU A 235 1.64 -1.72 5.37
CA GLU A 235 2.57 -2.78 5.79
C GLU A 235 3.84 -2.68 4.95
N ALA A 236 4.89 -2.11 5.55
CA ALA A 236 6.20 -1.99 4.92
C ALA A 236 6.96 -3.32 5.04
N GLN A 237 6.93 -4.14 3.98
CA GLN A 237 7.71 -5.38 3.87
C GLN A 237 8.71 -5.29 2.72
N SER A 238 9.68 -4.38 2.80
CA SER A 238 10.63 -4.15 1.71
C SER A 238 11.99 -4.84 1.89
N ASN A 239 12.03 -5.93 2.66
CA ASN A 239 13.26 -6.69 2.84
C ASN A 239 13.62 -7.49 1.57
N VAL A 240 14.67 -7.06 0.88
CA VAL A 240 15.29 -7.81 -0.22
C VAL A 240 16.06 -8.99 0.37
N ALA A 241 15.67 -10.22 0.03
CA ALA A 241 16.43 -11.41 0.39
C ALA A 241 17.65 -11.56 -0.52
N GLU A 242 18.79 -11.99 0.03
CA GLU A 242 20.05 -12.19 -0.72
C GLU A 242 19.89 -13.13 -1.92
N THR A 243 18.99 -14.12 -1.82
CA THR A 243 18.69 -15.05 -2.91
C THR A 243 18.08 -14.37 -4.15
N ILE A 244 17.52 -13.17 -4.01
CA ILE A 244 16.91 -12.44 -5.13
C ILE A 244 17.97 -12.00 -6.16
N CYS A 245 19.18 -11.67 -5.71
CA CYS A 245 20.31 -11.30 -6.57
C CYS A 245 20.65 -12.43 -7.56
N LEU A 246 20.46 -13.68 -7.15
CA LEU A 246 20.75 -14.88 -7.95
C LEU A 246 19.76 -15.12 -9.10
N ASN A 247 18.66 -14.37 -9.17
CA ASN A 247 17.75 -14.43 -10.30
C ASN A 247 18.40 -13.90 -11.59
N CYS A 248 19.39 -13.01 -11.45
CA CYS A 248 20.07 -12.36 -12.58
C CYS A 248 21.59 -12.55 -12.54
N HIS A 249 22.21 -12.57 -11.35
CA HIS A 249 23.66 -12.67 -11.20
C HIS A 249 24.12 -14.11 -10.92
N PRO A 250 25.27 -14.54 -11.47
CA PRO A 250 25.85 -15.84 -11.12
C PRO A 250 26.43 -15.81 -9.69
N PHE A 251 26.45 -16.97 -9.04
CA PHE A 251 26.99 -17.20 -7.68
C PHE A 251 28.47 -16.76 -7.48
N THR A 252 29.18 -16.44 -8.56
CA THR A 252 30.62 -16.09 -8.56
C THR A 252 30.88 -14.58 -8.63
N MET A 253 29.85 -13.75 -8.79
CA MET A 253 30.01 -12.31 -8.54
C MET A 253 30.11 -12.14 -7.03
N GLY A 254 31.33 -11.92 -6.54
CA GLY A 254 31.61 -11.75 -5.13
C GLY A 254 30.93 -10.49 -4.60
N HIS A 255 30.26 -10.61 -3.46
CA HIS A 255 29.85 -9.47 -2.65
C HIS A 255 31.11 -8.93 -1.97
N ASP A 256 31.84 -8.05 -2.65
CA ASP A 256 32.89 -7.26 -2.00
C ASP A 256 32.22 -6.30 -1.00
N GLU A 257 32.90 -5.92 0.09
CA GLU A 257 32.35 -5.05 1.16
C GLU A 257 31.84 -3.66 0.65
N GLU A 258 32.11 -3.32 -0.62
CA GLU A 258 31.56 -2.16 -1.34
C GLU A 258 30.10 -2.34 -1.82
N ASP A 259 29.57 -3.58 -1.84
CA ASP A 259 28.15 -3.91 -2.09
C ASP A 259 27.21 -3.49 -0.94
N GLU A 260 27.74 -2.92 0.14
CA GLU A 260 26.93 -2.35 1.23
C GLU A 260 26.37 -0.94 0.92
N ASN A 261 26.73 -0.34 -0.23
CA ASN A 261 26.20 0.95 -0.64
C ASN A 261 24.93 0.79 -1.50
N ILE A 262 23.78 0.90 -0.83
CA ILE A 262 22.43 0.81 -1.42
C ILE A 262 22.22 1.83 -2.53
N GLU A 263 22.74 3.06 -2.39
CA GLU A 263 22.60 4.10 -3.42
C GLU A 263 23.29 3.70 -4.73
N LEU A 264 24.49 3.11 -4.64
CA LEU A 264 25.21 2.62 -5.83
C LEU A 264 24.50 1.44 -6.47
N LEU A 265 23.92 0.54 -5.66
CA LEU A 265 23.11 -0.56 -6.16
C LEU A 265 21.91 -0.03 -6.97
N HIS A 266 21.18 0.94 -6.41
CA HIS A 266 20.06 1.59 -7.08
C HIS A 266 20.50 2.32 -8.36
N GLU A 267 21.60 3.08 -8.34
CA GLU A 267 22.09 3.81 -9.50
C GLU A 267 22.38 2.88 -10.69
N HIS A 268 23.10 1.79 -10.44
CA HIS A 268 23.50 0.82 -11.48
C HIS A 268 22.31 0.09 -12.09
N HIS A 269 21.31 -0.27 -11.28
CA HIS A 269 20.18 -1.08 -11.72
C HIS A 269 18.98 -0.26 -12.23
N THR A 270 18.93 1.07 -11.99
CA THR A 270 17.78 1.90 -12.42
C THR A 270 18.06 2.82 -13.61
N THR A 271 19.32 3.14 -13.91
CA THR A 271 19.67 4.18 -14.89
C THR A 271 20.02 3.66 -16.30
N GLY A 272 20.56 2.44 -16.42
CA GLY A 272 21.10 1.88 -17.66
C GLY A 272 20.32 0.70 -18.24
N GLU A 273 20.45 -0.46 -17.59
CA GLU A 273 19.65 -1.66 -17.87
C GLU A 273 18.59 -1.79 -16.79
N LYS A 274 17.56 -0.93 -16.88
CA LYS A 274 16.55 -0.76 -15.83
C LYS A 274 15.98 -2.11 -15.39
N VAL A 275 16.19 -2.44 -14.13
CA VAL A 275 15.52 -3.50 -13.37
C VAL A 275 14.32 -2.87 -12.67
N GLU A 276 13.16 -3.52 -12.75
CA GLU A 276 11.96 -3.04 -12.06
C GLU A 276 12.12 -3.22 -10.55
N CYS A 277 11.67 -2.24 -9.76
CA CYS A 277 11.84 -2.22 -8.30
C CYS A 277 11.35 -3.52 -7.64
N PHE A 278 10.22 -4.05 -8.12
CA PHE A 278 9.58 -5.25 -7.59
C PHE A 278 10.25 -6.57 -7.98
N ALA A 279 11.30 -6.52 -8.82
CA ALA A 279 12.15 -7.68 -9.05
C ALA A 279 13.07 -7.94 -7.84
N CYS A 280 13.37 -6.89 -7.08
CA CYS A 280 14.19 -6.93 -5.87
C CYS A 280 13.34 -6.80 -4.60
N HIS A 281 12.43 -5.83 -4.58
CA HIS A 281 11.54 -5.56 -3.46
C HIS A 281 10.23 -6.33 -3.60
N GLY A 282 9.62 -6.72 -2.48
CA GLY A 282 8.25 -7.23 -2.47
C GLY A 282 7.23 -6.15 -2.80
N ASP A 283 5.96 -6.53 -2.91
CA ASP A 283 4.86 -5.57 -3.02
C ASP A 283 4.59 -4.91 -1.66
N ILE A 284 4.38 -3.59 -1.66
CA ILE A 284 4.06 -2.83 -0.45
C ILE A 284 2.55 -2.63 -0.44
N SER A 285 1.90 -3.24 0.56
CA SER A 285 0.45 -3.11 0.68
C SER A 285 0.08 -1.80 1.35
N HIS A 286 -0.72 -1.00 0.65
CA HIS A 286 -1.35 0.20 1.18
C HIS A 286 -2.85 0.22 0.83
N GLY A 287 -3.68 0.39 1.85
CA GLY A 287 -5.13 0.44 1.73
C GLY A 287 -5.84 -0.35 2.83
N PRO A 288 -7.18 -0.35 2.84
CA PRO A 288 -7.96 -0.98 3.89
C PRO A 288 -7.75 -2.49 3.86
N THR A 289 -6.95 -3.00 4.80
CA THR A 289 -7.01 -4.40 5.20
C THR A 289 -8.41 -4.65 5.71
N ARG A 290 -9.18 -5.47 4.98
CA ARG A 290 -10.54 -5.81 5.37
C ARG A 290 -10.45 -6.57 6.70
N PHE A 291 -10.83 -5.92 7.80
CA PHE A 291 -10.87 -6.58 9.10
C PHE A 291 -12.02 -7.59 9.07
N ASP A 292 -11.71 -8.84 8.77
CA ASP A 292 -12.71 -9.91 8.64
C ASP A 292 -13.30 -10.36 10.00
N SER A 293 -12.76 -9.87 11.13
CA SER A 293 -13.28 -10.15 12.48
C SER A 293 -12.78 -9.17 13.55
N VAL A 294 -13.44 -9.15 14.71
CA VAL A 294 -12.99 -8.46 15.93
C VAL A 294 -11.57 -8.90 16.34
N SER A 295 -11.25 -10.19 16.15
CA SER A 295 -9.93 -10.75 16.37
C SER A 295 -8.88 -10.30 15.34
N ALA A 296 -9.27 -9.64 14.25
CA ALA A 296 -8.33 -9.05 13.29
C ALA A 296 -8.01 -7.57 13.61
N MET A 297 -8.93 -6.86 14.29
CA MET A 297 -8.66 -5.51 14.82
C MET A 297 -7.70 -5.52 16.01
N ILE A 298 -7.59 -6.68 16.67
CA ILE A 298 -6.74 -6.91 17.84
C ILE A 298 -5.69 -7.90 17.39
N ASP A 299 -4.43 -7.47 17.26
CA ASP A 299 -3.35 -8.39 16.91
C ASP A 299 -3.14 -9.38 18.06
N CYS A 300 -3.73 -10.57 17.94
CA CYS A 300 -3.61 -11.61 18.95
C CYS A 300 -2.13 -11.91 19.25
N LYS A 301 -1.23 -11.70 18.28
CA LYS A 301 0.21 -11.96 18.37
C LYS A 301 0.90 -11.13 19.43
N ASP A 302 0.40 -9.95 19.76
CA ASP A 302 1.03 -9.07 20.76
C ASP A 302 0.72 -9.50 22.20
N CYS A 303 -0.34 -10.27 22.42
CA CYS A 303 -0.94 -10.46 23.74
C CYS A 303 -1.60 -11.84 23.96
N HIS A 304 -1.08 -12.94 23.41
CA HIS A 304 -1.62 -14.31 23.63
C HIS A 304 -1.55 -14.77 25.11
N SER A 305 -2.52 -14.32 25.90
CA SER A 305 -2.98 -14.94 27.14
C SER A 305 -4.46 -14.61 27.31
N ASP A 306 -5.26 -15.53 27.86
CA ASP A 306 -6.70 -15.36 28.16
C ASP A 306 -7.02 -14.18 29.11
N THR A 307 -6.01 -13.39 29.47
CA THR A 307 -6.05 -12.31 30.45
C THR A 307 -6.90 -11.11 30.01
N HIS A 308 -7.14 -10.92 28.71
CA HIS A 308 -7.86 -9.75 28.18
C HIS A 308 -9.27 -10.05 27.63
N ASN A 309 -9.77 -11.28 27.78
CA ASN A 309 -11.07 -11.70 27.22
C ASN A 309 -12.24 -10.88 27.78
N ILE A 310 -12.18 -10.47 29.05
CA ILE A 310 -13.24 -9.68 29.69
C ILE A 310 -13.29 -8.26 29.10
N GLN A 311 -12.14 -7.62 28.94
CA GLN A 311 -12.00 -6.28 28.38
C GLN A 311 -12.49 -6.26 26.92
N GLN A 312 -12.13 -7.28 26.14
CA GLN A 312 -12.61 -7.44 24.76
C GLN A 312 -14.14 -7.56 24.71
N THR A 313 -14.70 -8.49 25.50
CA THR A 313 -16.15 -8.74 25.54
C THR A 313 -16.94 -7.47 25.92
N ILE A 314 -16.44 -6.70 26.89
CA ILE A 314 -17.09 -5.46 27.33
C ILE A 314 -16.93 -4.35 26.27
N TYR A 315 -15.75 -4.22 25.65
CA TYR A 315 -15.49 -3.22 24.63
C TYR A 315 -16.38 -3.40 23.39
N THR A 316 -16.50 -4.64 22.89
CA THR A 316 -17.25 -4.98 21.68
C THR A 316 -18.70 -5.35 21.94
N ALA A 317 -19.09 -5.51 23.21
CA ALA A 317 -20.37 -6.08 23.61
C ALA A 317 -20.67 -7.44 22.94
N GLU A 318 -19.64 -8.26 22.69
CA GLU A 318 -19.78 -9.63 22.17
C GLU A 318 -20.26 -10.62 23.25
N GLU A 319 -20.77 -11.78 22.83
CA GLU A 319 -21.50 -12.71 23.69
C GLU A 319 -20.63 -13.31 24.83
N GLY A 320 -20.82 -12.84 26.06
CA GLY A 320 -20.26 -13.45 27.28
C GLY A 320 -21.13 -13.33 28.53
N HIS A 321 -22.12 -12.42 28.52
CA HIS A 321 -23.01 -12.17 29.66
C HIS A 321 -24.46 -12.55 29.32
N PRO A 322 -25.25 -13.06 30.29
CA PRO A 322 -26.62 -13.51 30.04
C PRO A 322 -27.42 -12.46 29.24
N LYS A 323 -28.16 -12.87 28.21
CA LYS A 323 -28.89 -11.99 27.28
C LYS A 323 -30.08 -11.26 27.92
N SER A 324 -30.25 -9.96 27.66
CA SER A 324 -31.59 -9.36 27.75
C SER A 324 -32.27 -9.70 26.43
N GLY A 325 -33.44 -10.33 26.49
CA GLY A 325 -34.26 -10.50 25.29
C GLY A 325 -34.52 -9.13 24.64
N ASP A 326 -34.47 -9.11 23.31
CA ASP A 326 -34.72 -7.96 22.42
C ASP A 326 -34.01 -6.65 22.79
N SER A 327 -32.87 -6.37 22.15
CA SER A 327 -32.47 -5.03 21.65
C SER A 327 -31.03 -5.03 21.16
N ASP A 328 -30.75 -4.13 20.23
CA ASP A 328 -29.46 -3.83 19.58
C ASP A 328 -28.24 -4.00 20.49
N LYS A 329 -27.17 -4.60 19.95
CA LYS A 329 -25.85 -4.63 20.62
C LYS A 329 -25.48 -3.20 21.04
N ILE A 330 -25.22 -2.98 22.33
CA ILE A 330 -24.80 -1.68 22.86
C ILE A 330 -23.30 -1.53 22.59
N LEU A 331 -22.97 -1.26 21.33
CA LEU A 331 -21.60 -1.09 20.88
C LEU A 331 -21.03 0.24 21.41
N SER A 332 -19.77 0.21 21.83
CA SER A 332 -19.04 1.42 22.20
C SER A 332 -18.90 2.32 20.96
N PRO A 333 -19.14 3.65 21.07
CA PRO A 333 -18.85 4.56 19.97
C PRO A 333 -17.40 4.48 19.48
N MET A 334 -16.45 4.30 20.40
CA MET A 334 -15.02 4.13 20.07
C MET A 334 -14.77 2.84 19.28
N PHE A 335 -15.49 1.76 19.58
CA PHE A 335 -15.42 0.53 18.81
C PHE A 335 -16.01 0.70 17.40
N LEU A 336 -17.15 1.39 17.27
CA LEU A 336 -17.77 1.67 15.98
C LEU A 336 -16.85 2.51 15.07
N THR A 337 -16.03 3.39 15.65
CA THR A 337 -15.04 4.20 14.94
C THR A 337 -13.64 3.57 14.90
N HIS A 338 -13.54 2.25 15.10
CA HIS A 338 -12.30 1.47 14.94
C HIS A 338 -11.14 1.86 15.86
N VAL A 339 -11.40 2.49 17.00
CA VAL A 339 -10.36 2.78 18.00
C VAL A 339 -9.84 1.46 18.59
N GLN A 340 -8.55 1.22 18.47
CA GLN A 340 -7.88 0.02 18.99
C GLN A 340 -7.41 0.22 20.45
N CYS A 341 -7.12 -0.87 21.16
CA CYS A 341 -6.63 -0.84 22.55
C CYS A 341 -5.40 0.06 22.72
N THR A 342 -4.49 0.01 21.75
CA THR A 342 -3.24 0.79 21.72
C THR A 342 -3.46 2.28 21.46
N GLY A 343 -4.65 2.71 21.05
CA GLY A 343 -5.00 4.13 20.97
C GLY A 343 -5.13 4.78 22.35
N CYS A 344 -5.50 4.00 23.37
CA CYS A 344 -5.61 4.47 24.75
C CYS A 344 -4.45 3.99 25.63
N HIS A 345 -3.96 2.76 25.41
CA HIS A 345 -2.87 2.14 26.16
C HIS A 345 -1.51 2.49 25.56
N ILE A 346 -1.05 3.72 25.80
CA ILE A 346 0.14 4.28 25.14
C ILE A 346 1.40 4.30 26.02
N GLU A 347 1.30 4.15 27.35
CA GLU A 347 2.46 4.20 28.25
C GLU A 347 2.92 2.82 28.70
N LYS A 348 4.23 2.56 28.73
CA LYS A 348 4.78 1.30 29.27
C LYS A 348 4.98 1.45 30.79
N THR A 349 4.37 0.55 31.57
CA THR A 349 4.58 0.45 33.02
C THR A 349 5.16 -0.91 33.39
N ALA A 350 6.10 -0.96 34.33
CA ALA A 350 6.67 -2.22 34.81
C ALA A 350 5.64 -3.03 35.61
N ILE A 351 5.55 -4.34 35.38
CA ILE A 351 4.82 -5.27 36.23
C ILE A 351 5.70 -5.58 37.44
N ARG A 352 5.27 -5.14 38.62
CA ARG A 352 5.87 -5.56 39.90
C ARG A 352 5.06 -6.70 40.49
N SER A 353 5.64 -7.90 40.59
CA SER A 353 5.09 -8.95 41.46
C SER A 353 6.04 -9.12 42.66
N GLY A 354 5.47 -9.30 43.85
CA GLY A 354 6.12 -9.05 45.15
C GLY A 354 7.44 -9.77 45.47
N ALA A 355 8.04 -10.55 44.56
CA ALA A 355 9.35 -11.20 44.73
C ALA A 355 10.37 -10.92 43.60
N LEU A 356 9.98 -10.37 42.45
CA LEU A 356 10.89 -9.97 41.36
C LEU A 356 10.66 -8.51 40.99
N GLU A 357 11.72 -7.71 40.90
CA GLU A 357 11.62 -6.26 40.67
C GLU A 357 11.01 -5.87 39.31
N SER A 358 10.92 -6.79 38.35
CA SER A 358 10.20 -6.59 37.09
C SER A 358 9.97 -7.91 36.36
N LEU A 359 8.71 -8.23 36.03
CA LEU A 359 8.34 -9.34 35.13
C LEU A 359 8.11 -8.88 33.67
N GLY A 360 8.52 -7.65 33.35
CA GLY A 360 8.29 -7.03 32.05
C GLY A 360 7.50 -5.73 32.17
N THR A 361 7.15 -5.15 31.02
CA THR A 361 6.37 -3.91 30.94
C THR A 361 5.05 -4.16 30.23
N VAL A 362 3.97 -3.55 30.69
CA VAL A 362 2.64 -3.60 30.08
C VAL A 362 2.19 -2.22 29.64
N ALA A 363 1.39 -2.18 28.59
CA ALA A 363 0.78 -0.96 28.11
C ALA A 363 -0.35 -0.51 29.06
N LYS A 364 -0.24 0.71 29.58
CA LYS A 364 -1.14 1.34 30.52
C LYS A 364 -1.89 2.48 29.82
N SER A 365 -3.19 2.56 30.10
CA SER A 365 -4.01 3.68 29.66
C SER A 365 -3.75 4.95 30.46
N VAL A 366 -3.76 6.09 29.78
CA VAL A 366 -3.58 7.41 30.38
C VAL A 366 -4.57 8.42 29.83
N PRO A 367 -5.04 9.40 30.63
CA PRO A 367 -6.02 10.39 30.17
C PRO A 367 -5.56 11.20 28.95
N ARG A 368 -4.27 11.54 28.87
CA ARG A 368 -3.70 12.26 27.73
C ARG A 368 -3.81 11.51 26.40
N ALA A 369 -4.05 10.20 26.41
CA ALA A 369 -4.26 9.44 25.17
C ALA A 369 -5.52 9.88 24.42
N CYS A 370 -6.51 10.44 25.13
CA CYS A 370 -7.71 11.00 24.52
C CYS A 370 -7.39 12.23 23.65
N ASP A 371 -6.32 12.97 23.98
CA ASP A 371 -5.96 14.21 23.31
C ASP A 371 -5.40 13.95 21.89
N ASN A 372 -5.06 12.69 21.58
CA ASN A 372 -4.67 12.28 20.21
C ASN A 372 -5.86 12.30 19.23
N CYS A 373 -7.09 12.26 19.75
CA CYS A 373 -8.32 12.20 18.94
C CYS A 373 -9.32 13.33 19.27
N HIS A 374 -9.17 13.98 20.42
CA HIS A 374 -10.10 14.96 20.95
C HIS A 374 -9.38 16.21 21.45
N GLU A 375 -10.12 17.28 21.72
CA GLU A 375 -9.57 18.49 22.31
C GLU A 375 -8.75 18.18 23.58
N PRO A 376 -7.58 18.84 23.77
CA PRO A 376 -6.72 18.60 24.93
C PRO A 376 -7.45 18.71 26.27
N GLY A 377 -7.23 17.73 27.15
CA GLY A 377 -7.86 17.65 28.47
C GLY A 377 -9.23 16.96 28.48
N THR A 378 -9.69 16.41 27.34
CA THR A 378 -10.92 15.63 27.26
C THR A 378 -10.87 14.42 28.21
N GLY A 379 -9.77 13.67 28.19
CA GLY A 379 -9.61 12.48 29.04
C GLY A 379 -9.68 12.80 30.53
N GLU A 380 -9.00 13.87 30.96
CA GLU A 380 -8.96 14.33 32.36
C GLU A 380 -10.35 14.71 32.89
N LYS A 381 -11.23 15.22 32.01
CA LYS A 381 -12.59 15.62 32.38
C LYS A 381 -13.57 14.44 32.42
N TYR A 382 -13.59 13.61 31.37
CA TYR A 382 -14.64 12.61 31.19
C TYR A 382 -14.35 11.28 31.89
N ILE A 383 -13.08 10.84 31.97
CA ILE A 383 -12.73 9.56 32.61
C ILE A 383 -13.19 9.54 34.08
N PRO A 384 -12.85 10.53 34.95
CA PRO A 384 -13.29 10.50 36.34
C PRO A 384 -14.81 10.55 36.49
N PHE A 385 -15.50 11.26 35.58
CA PHE A 385 -16.95 11.36 35.57
C PHE A 385 -17.61 10.00 35.31
N TRP A 386 -17.18 9.28 34.27
CA TRP A 386 -17.67 7.94 33.93
C TRP A 386 -17.38 6.94 35.04
N GLN A 387 -16.12 6.90 35.51
CA GLN A 387 -15.71 5.95 36.54
C GLN A 387 -16.44 6.17 37.86
N LYS A 388 -16.70 7.43 38.25
CA LYS A 388 -17.47 7.75 39.46
C LYS A 388 -18.90 7.20 39.38
N LYS A 389 -19.55 7.33 38.23
CA LYS A 389 -20.93 6.81 38.01
C LYS A 389 -20.95 5.28 38.14
N ILE A 390 -20.08 4.58 37.42
CA ILE A 390 -20.03 3.11 37.43
C ILE A 390 -19.67 2.57 38.81
N LYS A 391 -18.64 3.12 39.48
CA LYS A 391 -18.27 2.72 40.85
C LYS A 391 -19.43 2.90 41.83
N GLY A 392 -20.21 3.97 41.68
CA GLY A 392 -21.42 4.19 42.47
C GLY A 392 -22.48 3.10 42.26
N MET A 393 -22.79 2.78 40.99
CA MET A 393 -23.73 1.71 40.65
C MET A 393 -23.25 0.33 41.10
N PHE A 394 -21.95 0.07 40.97
CA PHE A 394 -21.31 -1.15 41.43
C PHE A 394 -21.47 -1.31 42.94
N ALA A 395 -21.11 -0.29 43.72
CA ALA A 395 -21.22 -0.33 45.18
C ALA A 395 -22.67 -0.52 45.66
N GLN A 396 -23.64 0.09 44.98
CA GLN A 396 -25.06 -0.12 45.28
C GLN A 396 -25.50 -1.56 44.98
N THR A 397 -25.10 -2.09 43.82
CA THR A 397 -25.43 -3.46 43.40
C THR A 397 -24.81 -4.50 44.33
N SER A 398 -23.53 -4.34 44.70
CA SER A 398 -22.84 -5.23 45.65
C SER A 398 -23.54 -5.25 47.00
N LYS A 399 -23.89 -4.09 47.57
CA LYS A 399 -24.65 -4.02 48.84
C LYS A 399 -26.01 -4.71 48.75
N ARG A 400 -26.67 -4.67 47.59
CA ARG A 400 -27.95 -5.37 47.38
C ARG A 400 -27.75 -6.88 47.26
N LEU A 401 -26.68 -7.31 46.61
CA LEU A 401 -26.31 -8.73 46.54
C LEU A 401 -26.01 -9.27 47.95
N ASP A 402 -25.22 -8.56 48.77
CA ASP A 402 -24.90 -9.00 50.13
C ASP A 402 -26.16 -9.24 50.97
N LYS A 403 -27.12 -8.32 50.90
CA LYS A 403 -28.43 -8.47 51.57
C LYS A 403 -29.23 -9.63 51.01
N PHE A 404 -29.22 -9.81 49.69
CA PHE A 404 -29.93 -10.89 49.02
C PHE A 404 -29.37 -12.27 49.39
N GLU A 405 -28.05 -12.40 49.49
CA GLU A 405 -27.38 -13.62 49.95
C GLU A 405 -27.69 -13.94 51.42
N GLN A 406 -27.75 -12.92 52.28
CA GLN A 406 -28.19 -13.08 53.66
C GLN A 406 -29.63 -13.59 53.74
N LEU A 407 -30.56 -12.99 52.98
CA LEU A 407 -31.96 -13.43 52.93
C LEU A 407 -32.11 -14.86 52.39
N ALA A 408 -31.34 -15.23 51.37
CA ALA A 408 -31.31 -16.58 50.83
C ALA A 408 -30.83 -17.61 51.87
N SER A 409 -29.84 -17.25 52.70
CA SER A 409 -29.29 -18.15 53.72
C SER A 409 -30.25 -18.47 54.88
N ILE A 410 -31.21 -17.59 55.15
CA ILE A 410 -32.20 -17.75 56.23
C ILE A 410 -33.53 -18.35 55.76
N GLY A 411 -33.63 -18.74 54.48
CA GLY A 411 -34.84 -19.34 53.90
C GLY A 411 -36.02 -18.38 53.72
N GLY A 412 -35.74 -17.09 53.56
CA GLY A 412 -36.76 -16.03 53.49
C GLY A 412 -37.29 -15.70 52.09
N LEU A 413 -37.06 -16.56 51.09
CA LEU A 413 -37.42 -16.31 49.69
C LEU A 413 -38.48 -17.32 49.19
N GLU A 414 -39.41 -16.86 48.35
CA GLU A 414 -40.52 -17.66 47.81
C GLU A 414 -40.07 -18.62 46.70
N GLN A 415 -38.98 -18.31 45.99
CA GLN A 415 -38.48 -19.10 44.86
C GLN A 415 -37.67 -20.32 45.32
N ASP A 416 -37.57 -21.34 44.45
CA ASP A 416 -36.78 -22.54 44.72
C ASP A 416 -35.28 -22.22 44.85
N GLU A 417 -34.60 -23.01 45.69
CA GLU A 417 -33.17 -22.82 46.02
C GLU A 417 -32.27 -22.78 44.78
N LYS A 418 -32.58 -23.59 43.75
CA LYS A 418 -31.80 -23.65 42.52
C LYS A 418 -31.93 -22.36 41.72
N THR A 419 -33.12 -21.78 41.63
CA THR A 419 -33.36 -20.48 40.99
C THR A 419 -32.67 -19.33 41.73
N VAL A 420 -32.73 -19.32 43.06
CA VAL A 420 -32.04 -18.33 43.90
C VAL A 420 -30.52 -18.43 43.70
N LYS A 421 -29.95 -19.64 43.81
CA LYS A 421 -28.52 -19.88 43.62
C LYS A 421 -28.03 -19.45 42.23
N LYS A 422 -28.76 -19.81 41.18
CA LYS A 422 -28.45 -19.38 39.80
C LYS A 422 -28.44 -17.86 39.66
N SER A 423 -29.36 -17.17 40.32
CA SER A 423 -29.46 -15.70 40.27
C SER A 423 -28.30 -15.03 41.00
N ILE A 424 -27.91 -15.55 42.18
CA ILE A 424 -26.71 -15.11 42.90
C ILE A 424 -25.46 -15.29 42.02
N GLU A 425 -25.31 -16.45 41.40
CA GLU A 425 -24.18 -16.75 40.50
C GLU A 425 -24.13 -15.78 39.31
N GLN A 426 -25.27 -15.48 38.69
CA GLN A 426 -25.36 -14.51 37.58
C GLN A 426 -24.97 -13.10 38.01
N VAL A 427 -25.47 -12.62 39.16
CA VAL A 427 -25.14 -11.29 39.68
C VAL A 427 -23.66 -11.19 40.05
N ARG A 428 -23.10 -12.22 40.70
CA ARG A 428 -21.66 -12.29 41.01
C ARG A 428 -20.81 -12.28 39.75
N ALA A 429 -21.21 -13.02 38.72
CA ALA A 429 -20.49 -13.03 37.45
C ALA A 429 -20.43 -11.63 36.83
N ILE A 430 -21.56 -10.90 36.81
CA ILE A 430 -21.61 -9.52 36.33
C ILE A 430 -20.66 -8.61 37.11
N LEU A 431 -20.75 -8.62 38.45
CA LEU A 431 -19.88 -7.78 39.29
C LEU A 431 -18.40 -8.10 39.07
N ARG A 432 -18.04 -9.38 39.04
CA ARG A 432 -16.66 -9.81 38.77
C ARG A 432 -16.17 -9.37 37.39
N SER A 433 -17.03 -9.38 36.36
CA SER A 433 -16.63 -8.88 35.05
C SER A 433 -16.36 -7.37 35.05
N VAL A 434 -17.20 -6.56 35.71
CA VAL A 434 -16.98 -5.11 35.82
C VAL A 434 -15.70 -4.80 36.60
N GLU A 435 -15.42 -5.54 37.67
CA GLU A 435 -14.21 -5.39 38.47
C GLU A 435 -12.96 -5.83 37.69
N ALA A 436 -13.01 -6.98 37.03
CA ALA A 436 -11.89 -7.53 36.26
C ALA A 436 -11.56 -6.70 35.01
N ASP A 437 -12.56 -6.08 34.39
CA ASP A 437 -12.35 -5.11 33.31
C ASP A 437 -11.46 -3.94 33.75
N GLY A 438 -11.63 -3.47 34.98
CA GLY A 438 -10.82 -2.43 35.61
C GLY A 438 -10.97 -1.02 35.01
N SER A 439 -11.61 -0.87 33.85
CA SER A 439 -11.82 0.43 33.20
C SER A 439 -12.87 1.28 33.90
N TRP A 440 -13.77 0.63 34.66
CA TRP A 440 -14.93 1.25 35.32
C TRP A 440 -15.83 2.01 34.32
N GLY A 441 -16.09 1.40 33.17
CA GLY A 441 -16.97 1.91 32.13
C GLY A 441 -16.30 2.71 31.03
N VAL A 442 -14.98 2.88 31.05
CA VAL A 442 -14.26 3.57 29.97
C VAL A 442 -14.26 2.73 28.68
N HIS A 443 -14.13 1.40 28.78
CA HIS A 443 -14.21 0.53 27.59
C HIS A 443 -15.59 0.60 26.92
N ASN A 444 -16.68 0.54 27.71
CA ASN A 444 -18.03 0.71 27.18
C ASN A 444 -19.00 1.15 28.29
N LEU A 445 -19.26 2.46 28.36
CA LEU A 445 -20.04 3.06 29.45
C LEU A 445 -21.47 2.51 29.50
N LYS A 446 -22.19 2.57 28.37
CA LYS A 446 -23.61 2.17 28.31
C LYS A 446 -23.78 0.67 28.56
N TYR A 447 -22.90 -0.16 28.00
CA TYR A 447 -22.96 -1.61 28.23
C TYR A 447 -22.70 -1.95 29.71
N THR A 448 -21.70 -1.31 30.32
CA THR A 448 -21.39 -1.51 31.75
C THR A 448 -22.55 -1.07 32.65
N GLU A 449 -23.23 0.03 32.31
CA GLU A 449 -24.44 0.49 33.02
C GLU A 449 -25.57 -0.55 32.93
N GLU A 450 -25.86 -1.06 31.74
CA GLU A 450 -26.90 -2.07 31.53
C GLU A 450 -26.59 -3.40 32.24
N MET A 451 -25.32 -3.83 32.28
CA MET A 451 -24.90 -4.98 33.06
C MET A 451 -25.29 -4.81 34.55
N LEU A 452 -24.99 -3.66 35.14
CA LEU A 452 -25.29 -3.37 36.55
C LEU A 452 -26.81 -3.19 36.79
N LEU A 453 -27.54 -2.57 35.86
CA LEU A 453 -29.00 -2.47 35.91
C LEU A 453 -29.65 -3.85 35.84
N ARG A 454 -29.14 -4.73 34.99
CA ARG A 454 -29.58 -6.12 34.90
C ARG A 454 -29.32 -6.88 36.19
N ALA A 455 -28.13 -6.75 36.78
CA ALA A 455 -27.83 -7.37 38.07
C ALA A 455 -28.85 -6.94 39.14
N ASN A 456 -29.18 -5.65 39.20
CA ASN A 456 -30.23 -5.13 40.07
C ASN A 456 -31.63 -5.68 39.76
N LYS A 457 -31.96 -5.86 38.47
CA LYS A 457 -33.24 -6.45 38.03
C LYS A 457 -33.35 -7.91 38.48
N ILE A 458 -32.29 -8.71 38.34
CA ILE A 458 -32.24 -10.11 38.79
C ILE A 458 -32.53 -10.19 40.30
N ILE A 459 -31.86 -9.35 41.11
CA ILE A 459 -32.11 -9.30 42.56
C ILE A 459 -33.58 -8.91 42.85
N SER A 460 -34.17 -8.02 42.07
CA SER A 460 -35.54 -7.51 42.32
C SER A 460 -36.64 -8.47 41.88
N GLN A 461 -36.33 -9.47 41.05
CA GLN A 461 -37.30 -10.44 40.52
C GLN A 461 -37.56 -11.59 41.49
N ILE A 462 -36.70 -11.78 42.49
CA ILE A 462 -36.81 -12.81 43.52
C ILE A 462 -37.37 -12.13 44.77
N LYS A 463 -38.39 -12.73 45.38
CA LYS A 463 -39.19 -12.15 46.46
C LYS A 463 -39.01 -12.93 47.75
#